data_AF-A0A822CZW2-F1
#
_entry.id   AF-A0A822CZW2-F1
#
_cell.length_a   1.000
_cell.length_b   1.000
_cell.length_c   1.000
_cell.angle_alpha   90.00
_cell.angle_beta   90.00
_cell.angle_gamma   90.00
#
_symmetry.space_group_name_H-M   'P 1'
#
loop_
_entity.id
_entity.type
_entity.pdbx_description
1 polymer ?
#
loop_
_entity_poly.entity_id
_entity_poly.type
_entity_poly.pdbx_seq_one_letter_code
_entity_poly.pdbx_strand_id
1 'polypeptide(L)' 'EPFTKTLHDDDFLIVDKMITRRQRILLFASREQLKMLLGADTILMDGTFSTCPSMFKQVYTIHAVKYDQCEWIA' A
#
# COMPACT_ATOMS: atom_id res chain seq x y z
N GLU A 1 -3.94 19.30 -2.79
CA GLU A 1 -5.19 18.54 -3.05
C GLU A 1 -5.44 17.54 -1.93
N PRO A 2 -6.70 17.24 -1.58
CA PRO A 2 -7.00 16.34 -0.47
C PRO A 2 -6.44 14.93 -0.72
N PHE A 3 -6.01 14.24 0.34
CA PHE A 3 -5.56 12.83 0.32
C PHE A 3 -4.27 12.52 -0.46
N THR A 4 -3.47 13.54 -0.82
CA THR A 4 -2.16 13.36 -1.46
C THR A 4 -1.01 13.24 -0.46
N LYS A 5 -1.24 13.68 0.78
CA LYS A 5 -0.25 13.79 1.85
C LYS A 5 -0.68 13.02 3.10
N THR A 6 0.29 12.64 3.93
CA THR A 6 0.04 12.13 5.30
C THR A 6 -0.37 13.28 6.24
N LEU A 7 -0.70 12.95 7.49
CA LEU A 7 -0.92 13.95 8.55
C LEU A 7 0.34 14.78 8.89
N HIS A 8 1.50 14.33 8.44
CA HIS A 8 2.80 14.99 8.62
C HIS A 8 3.29 15.69 7.34
N ASP A 9 2.43 15.88 6.34
CA ASP A 9 2.72 16.55 5.06
C ASP A 9 3.70 15.82 4.12
N ASP A 10 4.01 14.55 4.44
CA ASP A 10 4.77 13.67 3.54
C ASP A 10 3.92 13.18 2.38
N ASP A 11 4.55 12.92 1.23
CA ASP A 11 3.87 12.32 0.08
C ASP A 11 3.26 10.97 0.43
N PHE A 12 2.00 10.78 0.04
CA PHE A 12 1.23 9.57 0.33
C PHE A 12 0.60 8.96 -0.92
N LEU A 13 -0.02 9.75 -1.80
CA LEU A 13 -0.46 9.27 -3.12
C LEU A 13 0.73 9.34 -4.08
N ILE A 14 1.49 8.24 -4.17
CA ILE A 14 2.74 8.21 -4.95
C ILE A 14 2.54 7.74 -6.39
N VAL A 15 1.42 7.08 -6.70
CA VAL A 15 1.02 6.79 -8.08
C VAL A 15 -0.43 7.17 -8.27
N ASP A 16 -0.66 7.96 -9.30
CA ASP A 16 -1.97 8.24 -9.84
C ASP A 16 -1.87 8.14 -11.36
N LYS A 17 -2.33 7.03 -11.93
CA LYS A 17 -2.10 6.72 -13.34
C LYS A 17 -3.34 6.18 -14.02
N MET A 18 -3.75 6.84 -15.10
CA MET A 18 -4.71 6.29 -16.06
C MET A 18 -4.00 5.26 -16.94
N ILE A 19 -4.44 4.01 -16.89
CA ILE A 19 -3.93 2.90 -17.71
C ILE A 19 -4.71 2.81 -19.02
N THR A 20 -6.04 2.98 -18.95
CA THR A 20 -6.93 3.10 -20.10
C THR A 20 -7.95 4.20 -19.84
N ARG A 21 -8.81 4.54 -20.81
CA ARG A 21 -9.87 5.54 -20.63
C ARG A 21 -10.83 5.23 -19.47
N ARG A 22 -10.87 3.99 -18.98
CA ARG A 22 -11.76 3.53 -17.89
C ARG A 22 -11.03 2.81 -16.76
N GLN A 23 -9.70 2.80 -16.75
CA GLN A 23 -8.91 2.14 -15.71
C GLN A 23 -7.87 3.10 -15.17
N ARG A 24 -7.92 3.31 -13.86
CA ARG A 24 -6.99 4.13 -13.09
C ARG A 24 -6.38 3.25 -12.01
N ILE A 25 -5.09 3.43 -11.76
CA ILE A 25 -4.41 2.85 -10.62
C ILE A 25 -4.03 4.00 -9.69
N LEU A 26 -4.40 3.83 -8.42
CA LEU A 26 -3.97 4.68 -7.31
C LEU A 26 -3.09 3.83 -6.40
N LEU A 27 -1.91 4.34 -6.05
CA LEU A 27 -1.03 3.69 -5.08
C LEU A 27 -0.72 4.68 -3.96
N PHE A 28 -1.16 4.31 -2.77
CA PHE A 28 -0.89 5.03 -1.55
C PHE A 28 0.22 4.34 -0.76
N ALA A 29 1.31 5.05 -0.49
CA ALA A 29 2.39 4.60 0.38
C ALA A 29 3.26 5.78 0.81
N SER A 30 3.79 5.72 2.03
CA SER A 30 4.85 6.61 2.48
C SER A 30 6.23 6.12 2.02
N ARG A 31 7.21 7.03 2.03
CA ARG A 31 8.61 6.67 1.74
C ARG A 31 9.18 5.64 2.73
N GLU A 32 8.74 5.67 3.98
CA GLU A 32 9.13 4.67 4.98
C GLU A 32 8.56 3.29 4.63
N GLN A 33 7.29 3.21 4.25
CA GLN A 33 6.67 1.95 3.82
C GLN A 33 7.39 1.33 2.61
N LEU A 34 7.77 2.15 1.63
CA LEU A 34 8.56 1.67 0.49
C LEU A 34 9.95 1.15 0.89
N LYS A 35 10.64 1.85 1.80
CA LYS A 35 11.93 1.39 2.33
C LYS A 35 11.79 0.07 3.08
N MET A 36 10.73 -0.09 3.87
CA MET A 36 10.44 -1.35 4.56
C MET A 36 10.20 -2.48 3.57
N LEU A 37 9.39 -2.26 2.53
CA LEU A 37 9.16 -3.25 1.48
C LEU A 37 10.45 -3.65 0.76
N LEU A 38 11.36 -2.71 0.49
CA LEU A 38 12.63 -2.99 -0.17
C LEU A 38 13.57 -3.86 0.68
N GLY A 39 13.53 -3.69 2.00
CA GLY A 39 14.37 -4.42 2.95
C GLY A 39 13.70 -5.64 3.59
N ALA A 40 12.46 -5.97 3.20
CA ALA A 40 11.71 -7.05 3.83
C ALA A 40 12.11 -8.42 3.28
N ASP A 41 12.41 -9.36 4.17
CA ASP A 41 12.63 -10.77 3.79
C ASP A 41 11.34 -11.46 3.31
N THR A 42 10.19 -10.99 3.82
CA THR A 42 8.87 -11.52 3.48
C THR A 42 7.89 -10.39 3.20
N ILE A 43 7.20 -10.49 2.07
CA ILE A 43 6.12 -9.59 1.67
C ILE A 43 4.82 -10.39 1.62
N LEU A 44 3.79 -9.87 2.28
CA LEU A 44 2.45 -10.42 2.26
C LEU A 44 1.58 -9.55 1.35
N MET A 45 0.76 -10.18 0.52
CA MET A 45 -0.08 -9.48 -0.44
C MET A 45 -1.50 -10.04 -0.38
N ASP A 46 -2.49 -9.17 -0.28
CA ASP A 46 -3.91 -9.55 -0.29
C ASP A 46 -4.72 -8.63 -1.21
N GLY A 47 -5.61 -9.24 -1.99
CA GLY A 47 -6.45 -8.57 -2.95
C GLY A 47 -7.91 -8.91 -2.72
N THR A 48 -8.72 -7.92 -2.34
CA THR A 48 -10.16 -8.10 -2.11
C THR A 48 -10.97 -7.48 -3.24
N PHE A 49 -11.77 -8.32 -3.90
CA PHE A 49 -12.69 -7.89 -4.97
C PHE A 49 -14.12 -7.73 -4.46
N SER A 50 -14.56 -8.59 -3.53
CA SER A 50 -15.95 -8.65 -3.06
C SER A 50 -16.36 -7.52 -2.12
N THR A 51 -15.40 -6.89 -1.44
CA THR A 51 -15.62 -5.84 -0.43
C THR A 51 -15.10 -4.45 -0.87
N CYS A 52 -14.69 -4.34 -2.14
CA CYS A 52 -14.19 -3.08 -2.69
C CYS A 52 -15.34 -2.07 -2.88
N PRO A 53 -15.15 -0.76 -2.56
CA PRO A 53 -16.15 0.25 -2.87
C PRO A 53 -16.49 0.26 -4.36
N SER A 54 -17.76 0.46 -4.71
CA SER A 54 -18.27 0.31 -6.09
C SER A 54 -17.57 1.17 -7.15
N MET A 55 -16.88 2.24 -6.74
CA MET A 55 -16.08 3.10 -7.61
C MET A 55 -14.75 2.45 -8.04
N PHE A 56 -14.31 1.39 -7.38
CA PHE A 56 -13.07 0.68 -7.62
C PHE A 56 -13.35 -0.79 -7.96
N LYS A 57 -12.46 -1.40 -8.75
CA LYS A 57 -12.59 -2.82 -9.13
C LYS A 57 -11.99 -3.76 -8.09
N GLN A 58 -11.00 -3.30 -7.33
CA GLN A 58 -10.24 -4.09 -6.38
C GLN A 58 -9.55 -3.16 -5.38
N VAL A 59 -9.44 -3.61 -4.12
CA VAL A 59 -8.44 -3.09 -3.18
C VAL A 59 -7.31 -4.12 -3.08
N TYR A 60 -6.08 -3.67 -3.26
CA TYR A 60 -4.89 -4.51 -3.14
C TYR A 60 -3.99 -3.93 -2.06
N THR A 61 -3.54 -4.78 -1.14
CA THR A 61 -2.68 -4.39 -0.02
C THR A 61 -1.39 -5.19 -0.04
N ILE A 62 -0.29 -4.52 0.26
CA ILE A 62 1.05 -5.09 0.33
C ILE A 62 1.61 -4.75 1.71
N HIS A 63 2.08 -5.75 2.43
CA HIS A 63 2.57 -5.63 3.80
C HIS A 63 3.99 -6.20 3.89
N ALA A 64 4.82 -5.53 4.70
CA ALA A 64 6.10 -6.04 5.15
C ALA A 64 6.07 -6.15 6.68
N VAL A 65 6.79 -7.12 7.22
CA VAL A 65 6.96 -7.26 8.67
C VAL A 65 8.02 -6.28 9.15
N LYS A 66 7.65 -5.31 9.99
CA LYS A 66 8.59 -4.32 10.56
C LYS A 66 9.25 -4.83 11.84
N TYR A 67 8.49 -5.55 12.67
CA TYR A 67 8.95 -6.16 13.91
C TYR A 67 8.38 -7.57 13.95
N ASP A 68 9.25 -8.57 13.88
CA ASP A 68 8.87 -9.94 14.20
C ASP A 68 9.00 -10.10 15.71
N GLN A 69 7.88 -10.22 16.42
CA GLN A 69 7.87 -10.43 17.87
C GLN A 69 7.95 -11.92 18.26
N CYS A 70 8.13 -12.83 17.29
CA CYS A 70 8.33 -14.24 17.55
C CYS A 70 9.81 -14.58 17.79
N GLU A 71 10.39 -14.06 18.87
CA GLU A 71 11.58 -14.71 19.44
C GLU A 71 11.12 -15.85 20.35
N TRP A 72 11.16 -17.08 19.85
CA TRP A 72 11.14 -18.24 20.74
C TRP A 72 12.47 -18.23 21.51
N ILE A 73 12.41 -17.86 22.79
CA ILE A 73 13.50 -18.08 23.73
C ILE A 73 13.69 -19.61 23.81
N ALA A 74 14.76 -20.11 23.19
CA ALA A 74 15.23 -21.48 23.34
C ALA A 74 16.09 -21.61 24.60
#